data_AF-A0A379SIQ7-F1
#
_entry.id   AF-A0A379SIQ7-F1
#
_cell.length_a   1.000
_cell.length_b   1.000
_cell.length_c   1.000
_cell.angle_alpha   90.00
_cell.angle_beta   90.00
_cell.angle_gamma   90.00
#
_symmetry.space_group_name_H-M   'P 1'
#
loop_
_entity.id
_entity.type
_entity.pdbx_description
1 polymer ?
#
loop_
_entity_poly.entity_id
_entity_poly.type
_entity_poly.pdbx_seq_one_letter_code
_entity_poly.pdbx_strand_id
1 'polypeptide(L)'
;MTKRYFVTGTDTEVGKTVASCALLQAATQLGYQTVGYKPVASGSEMTTDGLRNSDALALQRNSSMAQPYSAINPYTFAEPTSPHIVSADEGRTIEAAVLSQGLRTLEAQADWVLIEGRAAGLRRFLTR
;
A
#
# COMPACT_ATOMS: atom_id res chain seq x y z
N MET A 1 19.64 -7.98 -2.41
CA MET A 1 19.30 -6.62 -1.93
C MET A 1 17.94 -6.28 -2.51
N THR A 2 16.94 -6.04 -1.66
CA THR A 2 15.56 -5.74 -2.11
C THR A 2 15.48 -4.35 -2.73
N LYS A 3 14.94 -4.24 -3.94
CA LYS A 3 14.69 -2.97 -4.62
C LYS A 3 13.37 -2.38 -4.11
N ARG A 4 13.36 -1.08 -3.79
CA ARG A 4 12.20 -0.39 -3.22
C ARG A 4 11.84 0.82 -4.08
N TYR A 5 10.57 0.91 -4.45
CA TYR A 5 10.04 1.99 -5.27
C TYR A 5 8.88 2.65 -4.55
N PHE A 6 8.90 3.97 -4.45
CA PHE A 6 7.81 4.73 -3.83
C PHE A 6 7.07 5.50 -4.92
N VAL A 7 5.82 5.14 -5.17
CA VAL A 7 4.92 5.82 -6.11
C VAL A 7 4.02 6.76 -5.33
N THR A 8 4.03 8.02 -5.72
CA THR A 8 3.25 9.08 -5.09
C THR A 8 2.77 10.09 -6.12
N GLY A 9 1.82 10.93 -5.71
CA GLY A 9 1.28 12.00 -6.53
C GLY A 9 0.55 13.03 -5.66
N THR A 10 0.37 14.21 -6.22
CA THR A 10 -0.26 15.36 -5.56
C THR A 10 -1.76 15.19 -5.42
N ASP A 11 -2.41 14.59 -6.42
CA ASP A 11 -3.86 14.41 -6.47
C ASP A 11 -4.30 12.94 -6.42
N THR A 12 -5.59 12.73 -6.18
CA THR A 12 -6.29 11.46 -6.38
C THR A 12 -6.54 11.21 -7.87
N GLU A 13 -6.74 9.94 -8.25
CA GLU A 13 -7.16 9.57 -9.61
C GLU A 13 -6.22 9.96 -10.78
N VAL A 14 -5.03 10.51 -10.49
CA VAL A 14 -3.99 10.83 -11.48
C VAL A 14 -3.30 9.60 -12.11
N GLY A 15 -3.87 8.40 -11.94
CA GLY A 15 -3.33 7.17 -12.54
C GLY A 15 -2.19 6.49 -11.76
N LYS A 16 -1.97 6.83 -10.48
CA LYS A 16 -0.94 6.17 -9.62
C LYS A 16 -1.11 4.66 -9.61
N THR A 17 -2.30 4.17 -9.28
CA THR A 17 -2.59 2.74 -9.18
C THR A 17 -2.34 2.01 -10.49
N VAL A 18 -2.70 2.63 -11.61
CA VAL A 18 -2.45 2.06 -12.95
C VAL A 18 -0.94 1.95 -13.21
N ALA A 19 -0.18 3.01 -12.94
CA ALA A 19 1.27 2.99 -13.06
C ALA A 19 1.92 1.97 -12.11
N SER A 20 1.47 1.90 -10.86
CA SER A 20 1.93 0.94 -9.86
C SER A 20 1.72 -0.51 -10.32
N CYS A 21 0.53 -0.82 -10.85
CA CYS A 21 0.23 -2.15 -11.39
C CYS A 21 1.11 -2.48 -12.60
N ALA A 22 1.30 -1.55 -13.52
CA ALA A 22 2.16 -1.75 -14.68
C ALA A 22 3.62 -1.99 -14.27
N LEU A 23 4.13 -1.27 -13.27
CA LEU A 23 5.47 -1.47 -12.74
C LEU A 23 5.62 -2.85 -12.06
N LEU A 24 4.64 -3.27 -11.26
CA LEU A 24 4.63 -4.61 -10.65
C LEU A 24 4.65 -5.71 -11.72
N GLN A 25 3.78 -5.62 -12.73
CA GLN A 25 3.72 -6.58 -13.83
C GLN A 25 5.04 -6.62 -14.62
N ALA A 26 5.60 -5.46 -14.96
CA ALA A 26 6.86 -5.38 -15.69
C ALA A 26 8.02 -5.98 -14.90
N ALA A 27 8.12 -5.70 -13.60
CA ALA A 27 9.14 -6.30 -12.74
C ALA A 27 8.96 -7.82 -12.63
N THR A 28 7.74 -8.31 -12.49
CA THR A 28 7.46 -9.76 -12.49
C THR A 28 7.87 -10.42 -13.81
N GLN A 29 7.62 -9.78 -14.96
CA GLN A 29 8.05 -10.29 -16.27
C GLN A 29 9.58 -10.33 -16.42
N LEU A 30 10.30 -9.49 -15.68
CA LEU A 30 11.77 -9.52 -15.59
C LEU A 30 12.30 -10.56 -14.60
N GLY A 31 11.43 -11.36 -13.97
CA GLY A 31 11.79 -12.44 -13.06
C GLY A 31 11.92 -12.05 -11.58
N TYR A 32 11.52 -10.84 -11.20
CA TYR A 32 11.52 -10.42 -9.79
C TYR A 32 10.35 -11.03 -9.02
N GLN A 33 10.56 -11.27 -7.72
CA GLN A 33 9.50 -11.54 -6.75
C GLN A 33 8.97 -10.20 -6.24
N THR A 34 7.79 -9.83 -6.71
CA THR A 34 7.21 -8.50 -6.51
C THR A 34 6.10 -8.50 -5.47
N VAL A 35 6.01 -7.40 -4.72
CA VAL A 35 4.85 -7.10 -3.89
C VAL A 35 4.54 -5.61 -3.86
N GLY A 36 3.26 -5.28 -3.99
CA GLY A 36 2.73 -3.94 -3.81
C GLY A 36 2.31 -3.70 -2.36
N TYR A 37 2.52 -2.49 -1.85
CA TYR A 37 2.21 -2.11 -0.48
C TYR A 37 1.47 -0.77 -0.47
N LYS A 38 0.22 -0.78 0.00
CA LYS A 38 -0.59 0.43 0.21
C LYS A 38 -0.89 0.55 1.71
N PRO A 39 0.08 0.99 2.52
CA PRO A 39 0.00 0.92 3.99
C PRO A 39 -1.23 1.57 4.61
N VAL A 40 -1.71 2.64 3.98
CA VAL A 40 -2.83 3.44 4.46
C VAL A 40 -3.78 3.74 3.30
N ALA A 41 -5.07 3.46 3.48
CA ALA A 41 -6.09 3.78 2.52
C ALA A 41 -7.41 4.19 3.21
N SER A 42 -8.09 5.16 2.61
CA SER A 42 -9.41 5.65 3.00
C SER A 42 -10.35 5.57 1.80
N GLY A 43 -11.66 5.68 2.00
CA GLY A 43 -12.66 5.43 0.95
C GLY A 43 -12.73 3.94 0.58
N SER A 44 -12.85 3.08 1.57
CA SER A 44 -12.89 1.62 1.40
C SER A 44 -14.31 1.08 1.54
N GLU A 45 -14.62 0.02 0.80
CA GLU A 45 -15.93 -0.61 0.81
C GLU A 45 -15.98 -1.77 1.80
N MET A 46 -17.09 -1.93 2.51
CA MET A 46 -17.32 -3.09 3.36
C MET A 46 -17.67 -4.30 2.49
N THR A 47 -16.90 -5.38 2.63
CA THR A 47 -17.15 -6.66 1.96
C THR A 47 -17.37 -7.76 3.00
N THR A 48 -17.68 -8.99 2.56
CA THR A 48 -17.76 -10.17 3.45
C THR A 48 -16.47 -10.43 4.22
N ASP A 49 -15.33 -10.00 3.67
CA ASP A 49 -14.01 -10.20 4.26
C ASP A 49 -13.51 -8.96 5.04
N GLY A 50 -14.39 -7.99 5.28
CA GLY A 50 -14.11 -6.69 5.91
C GLY A 50 -13.87 -5.57 4.90
N LEU A 51 -13.34 -4.44 5.37
CA LEU A 51 -13.08 -3.27 4.53
C LEU A 51 -12.04 -3.58 3.44
N ARG A 52 -12.30 -3.12 2.21
CA ARG A 52 -11.41 -3.28 1.06
C ARG A 52 -11.28 -1.99 0.28
N ASN A 53 -10.04 -1.59 0.04
CA ASN A 53 -9.68 -0.50 -0.83
C ASN A 53 -9.35 -1.04 -2.22
N SER A 54 -9.95 -0.43 -3.25
CA SER A 54 -9.77 -0.83 -4.64
C SER A 54 -8.32 -0.76 -5.11
N ASP A 55 -7.58 0.29 -4.72
CA ASP A 55 -6.16 0.41 -5.07
C ASP A 55 -5.32 -0.69 -4.39
N ALA A 56 -5.55 -0.95 -3.10
CA ALA A 56 -4.84 -2.01 -2.37
C ALA A 56 -5.10 -3.38 -2.98
N LEU A 57 -6.35 -3.67 -3.36
CA LEU A 57 -6.73 -4.88 -4.07
C LEU A 57 -6.03 -4.97 -5.44
N ALA A 58 -5.93 -3.86 -6.18
CA ALA A 58 -5.25 -3.83 -7.46
C ALA A 58 -3.75 -4.14 -7.31
N LEU A 59 -3.08 -3.56 -6.32
CA LEU A 59 -1.68 -3.88 -6.02
C LEU A 59 -1.50 -5.35 -5.62
N GLN A 60 -2.39 -5.87 -4.76
CA GLN A 60 -2.36 -7.26 -4.33
C GLN A 60 -2.49 -8.24 -5.51
N ARG A 61 -3.44 -7.99 -6.41
CA ARG A 61 -3.66 -8.83 -7.61
C ARG A 61 -2.51 -8.80 -8.61
N ASN A 62 -1.76 -7.70 -8.66
CA ASN A 62 -0.64 -7.53 -9.60
C ASN A 62 0.74 -7.82 -8.98
N SER A 63 0.77 -8.19 -7.70
CA SER A 63 1.96 -8.73 -7.05
C SER A 63 2.20 -10.17 -7.50
N SER A 64 3.45 -10.58 -7.69
CA SER A 64 3.75 -11.99 -7.96
C SER A 64 3.66 -12.85 -6.70
N MET A 65 3.87 -12.25 -5.53
CA MET A 65 3.79 -12.91 -4.24
C MET A 65 2.37 -12.80 -3.67
N ALA A 66 1.74 -13.93 -3.39
CA ALA A 66 0.47 -13.95 -2.67
C ALA A 66 0.69 -13.49 -1.22
N GLN A 67 -0.09 -12.52 -0.78
CA GLN A 67 -0.04 -11.96 0.58
C GLN A 67 -1.47 -11.73 1.08
N PRO A 68 -1.72 -11.87 2.39
CA PRO A 68 -3.01 -11.50 2.96
C PRO A 68 -3.26 -10.00 2.80
N TYR A 69 -4.52 -9.59 2.68
CA TYR A 69 -4.89 -8.18 2.45
C TYR A 69 -4.32 -7.26 3.55
N SER A 70 -4.30 -7.72 4.80
CA SER A 70 -3.74 -6.97 5.94
C SER A 70 -2.24 -6.69 5.84
N ALA A 71 -1.48 -7.49 5.09
CA ALA A 71 -0.07 -7.22 4.82
C ALA A 71 0.11 -6.12 3.76
N ILE A 72 -0.87 -5.98 2.85
CA ILE A 72 -0.85 -4.97 1.78
C ILE A 72 -1.39 -3.63 2.28
N ASN A 73 -2.49 -3.64 3.03
CA ASN A 73 -3.18 -2.45 3.52
C ASN A 73 -3.59 -2.59 5.01
N PRO A 74 -2.62 -2.51 5.94
CA PRO A 74 -2.87 -2.65 7.38
C PRO A 74 -3.82 -1.58 7.94
N TYR A 75 -3.74 -0.34 7.46
CA TYR A 75 -4.67 0.72 7.84
C TYR A 75 -5.67 0.98 6.72
N THR A 76 -6.84 0.35 6.85
CA THR A 76 -7.99 0.53 5.96
C THR A 76 -9.09 1.28 6.71
N PHE A 77 -9.58 2.37 6.11
CA PHE A 77 -10.66 3.22 6.62
C PHE A 77 -11.81 3.30 5.61
N ALA A 78 -13.04 3.33 6.10
CA ALA A 78 -14.23 3.38 5.25
C ALA A 78 -14.43 4.77 4.64
N GLU A 79 -14.34 5.82 5.47
CA GLU A 79 -14.67 7.18 5.06
C GLU A 79 -13.71 7.72 3.99
N PRO A 80 -14.20 8.32 2.88
CA PRO A 80 -13.37 8.86 1.80
C PRO A 80 -12.78 10.24 2.13
N THR A 81 -12.23 10.40 3.33
CA THR A 81 -11.55 11.63 3.79
C THR A 81 -10.05 11.41 3.94
N SER A 82 -9.32 12.42 4.40
CA SER A 82 -7.89 12.28 4.64
C SER A 82 -7.61 11.26 5.76
N PRO A 83 -6.65 10.32 5.58
CA PRO A 83 -6.41 9.27 6.57
C PRO A 83 -6.11 9.76 7.99
N HIS A 84 -5.50 10.93 8.13
CA HIS A 84 -5.23 11.51 9.46
C HIS A 84 -6.50 11.98 10.19
N ILE A 85 -7.54 12.38 9.45
CA ILE A 85 -8.82 12.81 10.02
C ILE A 85 -9.56 11.56 10.48
N VAL A 86 -9.85 10.62 9.57
CA VAL A 86 -10.61 9.41 9.89
C VAL A 86 -9.93 8.52 10.92
N SER A 87 -8.59 8.43 10.94
CA SER A 87 -7.88 7.69 11.99
C SER A 87 -8.06 8.29 13.37
N ALA A 88 -8.15 9.62 13.48
CA ALA A 88 -8.43 10.29 14.74
C ALA A 88 -9.90 10.09 15.15
N ASP A 89 -10.83 10.23 14.20
CA ASP A 89 -12.27 10.11 14.44
C ASP A 89 -12.66 8.67 14.85
N GLU A 90 -12.04 7.65 14.25
CA GLU A 90 -12.24 6.24 14.62
C GLU A 90 -11.41 5.80 15.85
N GLY A 91 -10.57 6.67 16.41
CA GLY A 91 -9.64 6.31 17.50
C GLY A 91 -8.58 5.28 17.11
N ARG A 92 -8.29 5.15 15.81
CA ARG A 92 -7.37 4.17 15.20
C ARG A 92 -6.12 4.87 14.65
N THR A 93 -5.30 5.42 15.53
CA THR A 93 -4.07 6.15 15.19
C THR A 93 -3.18 5.36 14.22
N ILE A 94 -2.73 6.01 13.15
CA ILE A 94 -1.77 5.43 12.20
C ILE A 94 -0.37 5.48 12.81
N GLU A 95 0.18 4.32 13.13
CA GLU A 95 1.48 4.20 13.78
C GLU A 95 2.59 3.93 12.77
N ALA A 96 3.60 4.79 12.74
CA ALA A 96 4.76 4.66 11.87
C ALA A 96 5.45 3.30 12.00
N ALA A 97 5.57 2.80 13.23
CA ALA A 97 6.22 1.52 13.53
C ALA A 97 5.52 0.34 12.84
N VAL A 98 4.19 0.35 12.81
CA VAL A 98 3.38 -0.66 12.10
C VAL A 98 3.66 -0.60 10.61
N LEU A 99 3.69 0.60 10.03
CA LEU A 99 3.95 0.78 8.60
C LEU A 99 5.34 0.27 8.20
N SER A 100 6.37 0.62 8.97
CA SER A 100 7.75 0.18 8.73
C SER A 100 7.94 -1.31 8.99
N GLN A 101 7.28 -1.87 10.00
CA GLN A 101 7.37 -3.31 10.28
C GLN A 101 6.68 -4.13 9.20
N GLY A 102 5.52 -3.69 8.71
CA GLY A 102 4.85 -4.28 7.56
C GLY A 102 5.75 -4.28 6.33
N LEU A 103 6.37 -3.13 6.01
CA LEU A 103 7.31 -3.02 4.91
C LEU A 103 8.51 -3.97 5.07
N ARG A 104 9.16 -4.01 6.24
CA ARG A 104 10.28 -4.93 6.51
C ARG A 104 9.89 -6.39 6.34
N THR A 105 8.67 -6.75 6.74
CA THR A 105 8.14 -8.12 6.60
C THR A 105 7.99 -8.51 5.14
N LEU A 106 7.54 -7.58 4.29
CA LEU A 106 7.45 -7.78 2.85
C LEU A 106 8.83 -7.86 2.19
N GLU A 107 9.77 -7.03 2.60
CA GLU A 107 11.15 -7.01 2.08
C GLU A 107 11.93 -8.30 2.37
N ALA A 108 11.57 -9.03 3.43
CA ALA A 108 12.16 -10.33 3.74
C ALA A 108 11.68 -11.44 2.78
N GLN A 109 10.58 -11.22 2.07
CA GLN A 109 9.92 -12.20 1.21
C GLN A 109 9.99 -11.86 -0.28
N ALA A 110 10.19 -10.59 -0.62
CA ALA A 110 10.23 -10.07 -1.98
C ALA A 110 11.57 -9.38 -2.25
N ASP A 111 12.09 -9.50 -3.47
CA ASP A 111 13.28 -8.77 -3.92
C ASP A 111 12.93 -7.47 -4.66
N TRP A 112 11.65 -7.18 -4.86
CA TRP A 112 11.14 -5.96 -5.47
C TRP A 112 9.83 -5.50 -4.82
N VAL A 113 9.85 -4.36 -4.11
CA VAL A 113 8.71 -3.83 -3.36
C VAL A 113 8.30 -2.47 -3.93
N LEU A 114 7.02 -2.33 -4.27
CA LEU A 114 6.42 -1.05 -4.64
C LEU A 114 5.51 -0.56 -3.53
N ILE A 115 5.80 0.62 -3.02
CA ILE A 115 4.99 1.30 -2.03
C ILE A 115 4.19 2.39 -2.72
N GLU A 116 2.87 2.33 -2.64
CA GLU A 116 1.99 3.39 -3.10
C GLU A 116 1.53 4.26 -1.93
N GLY A 117 1.75 5.57 -2.06
CA GLY A 117 1.35 6.56 -1.07
C GLY A 117 0.73 7.81 -1.66
N ARG A 118 0.21 8.68 -0.78
CA ARG A 118 -0.10 10.08 -1.09
C ARG A 118 1.03 10.98 -0.58
N ALA A 119 1.32 12.04 -1.32
CA ALA A 119 2.56 12.82 -1.19
C ALA A 119 2.82 13.46 0.19
N ALA A 120 1.78 13.72 0.98
CA ALA A 120 1.92 14.57 2.17
C ALA A 120 2.39 13.87 3.46
N GLY A 121 2.57 12.54 3.51
CA GLY A 121 2.90 11.90 4.80
C GLY A 121 3.72 10.61 4.74
N LEU A 122 3.48 9.73 3.76
CA LEU A 122 3.94 8.35 3.88
C LEU A 122 5.46 8.16 3.78
N ARG A 123 6.16 9.00 3.00
CA ARG A 123 7.63 8.93 2.87
C ARG A 123 8.35 9.13 4.21
N ARG A 124 7.83 9.98 5.10
CA ARG A 124 8.46 10.26 6.40
C ARG A 124 8.43 9.06 7.34
N PHE A 125 7.48 8.14 7.14
CA PHE A 125 7.28 6.99 8.01
C PHE A 125 8.12 5.77 7.59
N LEU A 126 8.37 5.58 6.28
CA LEU A 126 8.99 4.36 5.77
C LEU A 126 10.52 4.38 5.63
N THR A 127 11.16 5.54 5.87
CA THR A 127 12.62 5.70 5.75
C THR A 127 13.34 5.78 7.10
N ARG A 128 12.70 5.33 8.19
CA ARG A 128 13.33 5.20 9.51
C ARG A 128 13.35 3.75 9.96
#